data_AF-A0A8D2FRH9-F1
#
_entry.id   AF-A0A8D2FRH9-F1
#
_cell.length_a   1.000
_cell.length_b   1.000
_cell.length_c   1.000
_cell.angle_alpha   90.00
_cell.angle_beta   90.00
_cell.angle_gamma   90.00
#
_symmetry.space_group_name_H-M   'P 1'
#
loop_
_entity.id
_entity.type
_entity.pdbx_description
1 polymer ?
#
loop_
_entity_poly.entity_id
_entity_poly.type
_entity_poly.pdbx_seq_one_letter_code
_entity_poly.pdbx_strand_id
1 'polypeptide(L)'
;MLMHHQKYLQRFPGRKREKKQKEACSIPGIGKRMAEKIIEILESGHLRKLDHISESVPVLELFSNIWGAGTKTARMWYQQGFRSLEDIRSQASLTTQQAIGLKHYNDFLERMPREEATEIEQTVQKAAQAFNSGLLCVACGSYRRGKATCGDVDVLITHPDGRSHRGIFSRLLDSLRQQGFLTDDLVSQEENGQQQKYLGVCRLPGPGWRHRRLDIIVVPYSEFACALLYFTGSAHFNRSMRALAKTKGMSLSEHALSTAVVRNTHGCKMGPGRVLPTPAEKDVFRLLGLPYREPAERDW
;
A
#
# COMPACT_ATOMS: atom_id res chain seq x y z
N MET A 1 2.52 15.13 -6.91
CA MET A 1 1.95 15.73 -8.14
C MET A 1 1.20 17.05 -7.90
N LEU A 2 0.37 17.16 -6.85
CA LEU A 2 -0.32 18.43 -6.47
C LEU A 2 0.63 19.61 -6.20
N MET A 3 1.77 19.37 -5.53
CA MET A 3 2.80 20.40 -5.28
C MET A 3 3.50 20.91 -6.55
N HIS A 4 3.60 20.07 -7.61
CA HIS A 4 4.19 20.50 -8.88
C HIS A 4 3.21 21.30 -9.74
N HIS A 5 1.90 21.13 -9.52
CA HIS A 5 0.84 21.86 -10.24
C HIS A 5 0.39 23.14 -9.53
N GLN A 6 0.55 23.24 -8.20
CA GLN A 6 0.35 24.51 -7.47
C GLN A 6 1.25 25.64 -7.99
N LYS A 7 2.50 25.34 -8.37
CA LYS A 7 3.43 26.33 -8.97
C LYS A 7 3.03 26.81 -10.36
N TYR A 8 2.18 26.08 -11.09
CA TYR A 8 1.73 26.50 -12.43
C TYR A 8 0.54 27.48 -12.37
N LEU A 9 -0.31 27.37 -11.33
CA LEU A 9 -1.54 28.15 -11.21
C LEU A 9 -1.36 29.55 -10.59
N GLN A 10 -0.23 29.80 -9.92
CA GLN A 10 0.12 31.13 -9.37
C GLN A 10 0.68 32.10 -10.43
N ARG A 11 0.80 31.69 -11.70
CA ARG A 11 1.66 32.38 -12.67
C ARG A 11 1.05 33.58 -13.40
N PHE A 12 -0.19 34.00 -13.14
CA PHE A 12 -0.79 35.13 -13.89
C PHE A 12 -1.84 35.91 -13.09
N PRO A 13 -1.47 36.97 -12.35
CA PRO A 13 -2.41 37.99 -11.92
C PRO A 13 -3.02 38.66 -13.17
N GLY A 14 -4.35 38.74 -13.28
CA GLY A 14 -5.05 39.50 -14.32
C GLY A 14 -5.70 38.73 -15.49
N ARG A 15 -5.65 37.38 -15.56
CA ARG A 15 -6.40 36.64 -16.60
C ARG A 15 -7.90 36.51 -16.25
N LYS A 16 -8.79 36.69 -17.25
CA LYS A 16 -10.23 36.41 -17.15
C LYS A 16 -10.49 34.97 -16.67
N ARG A 17 -11.47 34.81 -15.78
CA ARG A 17 -11.87 33.54 -15.12
C ARG A 17 -11.99 32.34 -16.08
N GLU A 18 -12.62 32.56 -17.24
CA GLU A 18 -12.80 31.53 -18.27
C GLU A 18 -11.50 30.96 -18.81
N LYS A 19 -10.46 31.79 -18.95
CA LYS A 19 -9.15 31.34 -19.46
C LYS A 19 -8.46 30.44 -18.43
N LYS A 20 -8.55 30.79 -17.14
CA LYS A 20 -8.03 29.96 -16.04
C LYS A 20 -8.78 28.63 -15.94
N GLN A 21 -10.10 28.63 -16.13
CA GLN A 21 -10.91 27.41 -16.09
C GLN A 21 -10.59 26.47 -17.27
N LYS A 22 -10.45 26.99 -18.50
CA LYS A 22 -10.04 26.20 -19.67
C LYS A 22 -8.64 25.58 -19.47
N GLU A 23 -7.72 26.34 -18.90
CA GLU A 23 -6.37 25.89 -18.57
C GLU A 23 -6.37 24.82 -17.47
N ALA A 24 -7.20 24.95 -16.44
CA ALA A 24 -7.35 23.90 -15.43
C ALA A 24 -7.95 22.61 -16.02
N CYS A 25 -8.96 22.73 -16.88
CA CYS A 25 -9.60 21.60 -17.55
C CYS A 25 -8.71 20.88 -18.57
N SER A 26 -7.60 21.48 -19.03
CA SER A 26 -6.68 20.81 -19.96
C SER A 26 -5.74 19.82 -19.26
N ILE A 27 -5.69 19.85 -17.92
CA ILE A 27 -4.89 18.92 -17.13
C ILE A 27 -5.65 17.57 -17.01
N PRO A 28 -5.06 16.44 -17.46
CA PRO A 28 -5.69 15.13 -17.34
C PRO A 28 -6.09 14.82 -15.89
N GLY A 29 -7.34 14.42 -15.68
CA GLY A 29 -7.92 14.16 -14.36
C GLY A 29 -8.64 15.35 -13.72
N ILE A 30 -8.56 16.56 -14.30
CA ILE A 30 -9.29 17.74 -13.83
C ILE A 30 -10.46 18.03 -14.77
N GLY A 31 -11.66 17.60 -14.38
CA GLY A 31 -12.90 17.97 -15.07
C GLY A 31 -13.46 19.32 -14.60
N LYS A 32 -14.53 19.79 -15.26
CA LYS A 32 -15.20 21.08 -14.97
C LYS A 32 -15.44 21.33 -13.48
N ARG A 33 -15.99 20.35 -12.74
CA ARG A 33 -16.29 20.47 -11.30
C ARG A 33 -15.04 20.66 -10.44
N MET A 34 -13.90 20.07 -10.82
CA MET A 34 -12.65 20.24 -10.09
C MET A 34 -12.00 21.59 -10.46
N ALA A 35 -12.03 21.96 -11.73
CA ALA A 35 -11.60 23.27 -12.19
C ALA A 35 -12.33 24.41 -11.48
N GLU A 36 -13.66 24.32 -11.31
CA GLU A 36 -14.45 25.32 -10.57
C GLU A 36 -13.97 25.53 -9.14
N LYS A 37 -13.62 24.45 -8.43
CA LYS A 37 -13.07 24.52 -7.06
C LYS A 37 -11.66 25.13 -7.04
N ILE A 38 -10.81 24.79 -8.01
CA ILE A 38 -9.47 25.37 -8.14
C ILE A 38 -9.58 26.88 -8.34
N ILE A 39 -10.49 27.32 -9.21
CA ILE A 39 -10.74 28.73 -9.45
C ILE A 39 -11.28 29.42 -8.20
N GLU A 40 -12.21 28.80 -7.47
CA GLU A 40 -12.72 29.33 -6.20
C GLU A 40 -11.57 29.62 -5.23
N ILE A 41 -10.68 28.65 -5.00
CA ILE A 41 -9.52 28.81 -4.10
C ILE A 41 -8.58 29.92 -4.59
N LEU A 42 -8.33 30.02 -5.89
CA LEU A 42 -7.44 31.05 -6.45
C LEU A 42 -8.04 32.47 -6.38
N GLU A 43 -9.36 32.60 -6.41
CA GLU A 43 -10.05 33.90 -6.41
C GLU A 43 -10.38 34.38 -4.98
N SER A 44 -10.79 33.48 -4.09
CA SER A 44 -11.21 33.83 -2.72
C SER A 44 -10.18 33.49 -1.64
N GLY A 45 -9.15 32.71 -1.97
CA GLY A 45 -8.23 32.13 -0.98
C GLY A 45 -8.84 30.98 -0.16
N HIS A 46 -10.08 30.58 -0.45
CA HIS A 46 -10.85 29.63 0.37
C HIS A 46 -11.73 28.71 -0.48
N LEU A 47 -12.19 27.59 0.09
CA LEU A 47 -13.17 26.71 -0.54
C LEU A 47 -14.39 26.57 0.38
N ARG A 48 -15.52 27.16 0.01
CA ARG A 48 -16.75 27.16 0.85
C ARG A 48 -17.26 25.78 1.23
N LYS A 49 -16.95 24.76 0.41
CA LYS A 49 -17.30 23.38 0.72
C LYS A 49 -16.65 22.89 2.02
N LEU A 50 -15.52 23.46 2.43
CA LEU A 50 -14.84 23.13 3.69
C LEU A 50 -15.65 23.60 4.91
N ASP A 51 -16.40 24.70 4.79
CA ASP A 51 -17.22 25.26 5.88
C ASP A 51 -18.43 24.38 6.22
N HIS A 52 -18.78 23.45 5.31
CA HIS A 52 -19.88 22.51 5.48
C HIS A 52 -19.39 21.07 5.69
N ILE A 53 -18.12 20.89 6.07
CA ILE A 53 -17.64 19.59 6.53
C ILE A 53 -18.33 19.24 7.84
N SER A 54 -18.91 18.05 7.91
CA SER A 54 -19.57 17.57 9.12
C SER A 54 -18.57 17.47 10.27
N GLU A 55 -18.99 17.87 11.46
CA GLU A 55 -18.26 17.68 12.73
C GLU A 55 -17.90 16.20 13.00
N SER A 56 -18.57 15.26 12.30
CA SER A 56 -18.23 13.84 12.37
C SER A 56 -16.87 13.50 11.74
N VAL A 57 -16.36 14.29 10.79
CA VAL A 57 -15.18 13.92 10.00
C VAL A 57 -13.92 13.69 10.86
N PRO A 58 -13.56 14.56 11.81
CA PRO A 58 -12.40 14.32 12.69
C PRO A 58 -12.53 13.03 13.51
N VAL A 59 -13.74 12.71 14.01
CA VAL A 59 -13.98 11.49 14.80
C VAL A 59 -13.95 10.25 13.91
N LEU A 60 -14.53 10.34 12.70
CA LEU A 60 -14.48 9.25 11.72
C LEU A 60 -13.04 8.97 11.28
N GLU A 61 -12.22 10.00 11.10
CA GLU A 61 -10.79 9.87 10.80
C GLU A 61 -10.05 9.21 11.97
N LEU A 62 -10.24 9.72 13.19
CA LEU A 62 -9.69 9.17 14.43
C LEU A 62 -9.94 7.65 14.53
N PHE A 63 -11.18 7.22 14.30
CA PHE A 63 -11.55 5.81 14.33
C PHE A 63 -11.02 5.01 13.15
N SER A 64 -11.01 5.58 11.94
CA SER A 64 -10.51 4.87 10.75
C SER A 64 -8.99 4.65 10.75
N ASN A 65 -8.27 5.40 11.59
CA ASN A 65 -6.84 5.21 11.82
C ASN A 65 -6.53 4.01 12.74
N ILE A 66 -7.53 3.43 13.41
CA ILE A 66 -7.35 2.16 14.11
C ILE A 66 -7.17 1.06 13.07
N TRP A 67 -6.05 0.35 13.11
CA TRP A 67 -5.80 -0.73 12.15
C TRP A 67 -6.91 -1.80 12.22
N GLY A 68 -7.46 -2.19 11.07
CA GLY A 68 -8.61 -3.09 10.99
C GLY A 68 -9.98 -2.41 11.12
N ALA A 69 -10.05 -1.09 11.31
CA ALA A 69 -11.28 -0.31 11.30
C ALA A 69 -11.40 0.53 10.02
N GLY A 70 -12.27 0.12 9.10
CA GLY A 70 -12.57 0.90 7.90
C GLY A 70 -13.62 1.98 8.12
N THR A 71 -13.93 2.73 7.06
CA THR A 71 -14.96 3.79 7.08
C THR A 71 -16.34 3.31 7.54
N LYS A 72 -16.69 2.05 7.29
CA LYS A 72 -17.94 1.44 7.77
C LYS A 72 -17.94 1.28 9.29
N THR A 73 -16.87 0.71 9.85
CA THR A 73 -16.70 0.52 11.29
C THR A 73 -16.67 1.86 12.03
N ALA A 74 -15.89 2.83 11.52
CA ALA A 74 -15.85 4.17 12.07
C ALA A 74 -17.22 4.84 12.13
N ARG A 75 -18.03 4.72 11.06
CA ARG A 75 -19.41 5.23 11.04
C ARG A 75 -20.33 4.53 12.03
N MET A 76 -20.21 3.21 12.15
CA MET A 76 -20.99 2.43 13.11
C MET A 76 -20.70 2.90 14.55
N TRP A 77 -19.43 3.00 14.94
CA TRP A 77 -19.03 3.53 16.25
C TRP A 77 -19.50 4.96 16.49
N TYR A 78 -19.38 5.82 15.47
CA TYR A 78 -19.91 7.18 15.56
C TYR A 78 -21.43 7.20 15.78
N GLN A 79 -22.18 6.34 15.09
CA GLN A 79 -23.64 6.21 15.27
C GLN A 79 -24.02 5.67 16.66
N GLN A 80 -23.16 4.86 17.27
CA GLN A 80 -23.32 4.40 18.66
C GLN A 80 -23.02 5.49 19.71
N GLY A 81 -22.59 6.68 19.28
CA GLY A 81 -22.32 7.81 20.18
C GLY A 81 -20.84 7.96 20.57
N PHE A 82 -19.96 7.06 20.13
CA PHE A 82 -18.53 7.15 20.46
C PHE A 82 -17.88 8.36 19.77
N ARG A 83 -17.04 9.08 20.52
CA ARG A 83 -16.34 10.29 20.05
C ARG A 83 -14.84 10.27 20.33
N SER A 84 -14.36 9.36 21.17
CA SER A 84 -12.95 9.26 21.58
C SER A 84 -12.42 7.82 21.49
N LEU A 85 -11.10 7.67 21.47
CA LEU A 85 -10.45 6.34 21.56
C LEU A 85 -10.75 5.64 22.90
N GLU A 86 -11.06 6.40 23.95
CA GLU A 86 -11.43 5.82 25.24
C GLU A 86 -12.83 5.22 25.22
N ASP A 87 -13.77 5.84 24.49
CA ASP A 87 -15.08 5.23 24.24
C ASP A 87 -14.91 3.88 23.52
N ILE A 88 -14.03 3.84 22.52
CA ILE A 88 -13.72 2.60 21.80
C ILE A 88 -13.09 1.56 22.74
N ARG A 89 -12.14 1.97 23.58
CA ARG A 89 -11.45 1.06 24.51
C ARG A 89 -12.39 0.44 25.54
N SER A 90 -13.34 1.23 26.05
CA SER A 90 -14.20 0.84 27.17
C SER A 90 -15.52 0.20 26.74
N GLN A 91 -16.07 0.54 25.58
CA GLN A 91 -17.46 0.23 25.23
C GLN A 91 -17.62 -0.48 23.87
N ALA A 92 -16.66 -0.34 22.94
CA ALA A 92 -16.82 -0.92 21.61
C ALA A 92 -16.51 -2.42 21.61
N SER A 93 -17.26 -3.16 20.80
CA SER A 93 -16.87 -4.53 20.42
C SER A 93 -15.78 -4.46 19.36
N LEU A 94 -14.60 -5.00 19.69
CA LEU A 94 -13.42 -4.98 18.83
C LEU A 94 -13.10 -6.38 18.32
N THR A 95 -12.71 -6.47 17.04
CA THR A 95 -12.02 -7.66 16.56
C THR A 95 -10.62 -7.73 17.17
N THR A 96 -9.98 -8.91 17.16
CA THR A 96 -8.58 -9.08 17.62
C THR A 96 -7.64 -8.08 16.94
N GLN A 97 -7.82 -7.89 15.63
CA GLN A 97 -7.06 -6.95 14.83
C GLN A 97 -7.25 -5.50 15.27
N GLN A 98 -8.49 -5.09 15.54
CA GLN A 98 -8.80 -3.74 15.99
C GLN A 98 -8.29 -3.48 17.40
N ALA A 99 -8.30 -4.48 18.28
CA ALA A 99 -7.71 -4.38 19.62
C ALA A 99 -6.20 -4.14 19.55
N ILE A 100 -5.48 -4.86 18.67
CA ILE A 100 -4.05 -4.62 18.43
C ILE A 100 -3.84 -3.24 17.78
N GLY A 101 -4.67 -2.86 16.81
CA GLY A 101 -4.64 -1.54 16.18
C GLY A 101 -4.84 -0.40 17.17
N LEU A 102 -5.68 -0.59 18.19
CA LEU A 102 -5.92 0.38 19.26
C LEU A 102 -4.77 0.40 20.27
N LYS A 103 -4.20 -0.76 20.60
CA LYS A 103 -3.01 -0.90 21.47
C LYS A 103 -1.82 -0.10 20.92
N HIS A 104 -1.60 -0.16 19.61
CA HIS A 104 -0.45 0.46 18.92
C HIS A 104 -0.83 1.69 18.09
N TYR A 105 -1.94 2.36 18.43
CA TYR A 105 -2.52 3.44 17.61
C TYR A 105 -1.52 4.53 17.22
N ASN A 106 -0.80 5.08 18.21
CA ASN A 106 0.19 6.14 17.96
C ASN A 106 1.39 5.61 17.16
N ASP A 107 1.87 4.40 17.50
CA ASP A 107 3.02 3.77 16.86
C ASP A 107 2.77 3.52 15.36
N PHE A 108 1.55 3.11 14.98
CA PHE A 108 1.18 2.84 13.58
C PHE A 108 0.92 4.09 12.73
N LEU A 109 0.61 5.22 13.37
CA LEU A 109 0.46 6.50 12.67
C LEU A 109 1.80 7.13 12.32
N GLU A 110 2.85 6.77 13.04
CA GLU A 110 4.17 7.32 12.83
C GLU A 110 4.94 6.61 11.72
N ARG A 111 5.73 7.40 11.00
CA ARG A 111 6.67 6.87 10.01
C ARG A 111 8.02 6.58 10.67
N MET A 112 8.66 5.49 10.27
CA MET A 112 10.03 5.18 10.67
C MET A 112 11.05 5.77 9.68
N PRO A 113 12.28 6.11 10.13
CA PRO A 113 13.40 6.35 9.23
C PRO A 113 13.69 5.13 8.34
N ARG A 114 14.26 5.37 7.16
CA ARG A 114 14.63 4.31 6.23
C ARG A 114 15.65 3.33 6.83
N GLU A 115 16.53 3.82 7.68
CA GLU A 115 17.58 3.08 8.35
C GLU A 115 16.96 2.04 9.30
N GLU A 116 15.93 2.42 10.06
CA GLU A 116 15.15 1.49 10.90
C GLU A 116 14.48 0.39 10.06
N ALA A 117 13.91 0.74 8.89
CA ALA A 117 13.36 -0.24 7.97
C ALA A 117 14.43 -1.22 7.42
N THR A 118 15.67 -0.75 7.28
CA THR A 118 16.81 -1.58 6.86
C THR A 118 17.16 -2.59 7.94
N GLU A 119 17.18 -2.18 9.21
CA GLU A 119 17.44 -3.09 10.34
C GLU A 119 16.35 -4.17 10.48
N ILE A 120 15.09 -3.79 10.26
CA ILE A 120 13.94 -4.72 10.25
C ILE A 120 14.10 -5.75 9.11
N GLU A 121 14.41 -5.30 7.90
CA GLU A 121 14.63 -6.20 6.76
C GLU A 121 15.80 -7.15 7.01
N GLN A 122 16.93 -6.64 7.51
CA GLN A 122 18.09 -7.46 7.85
C GLN A 122 17.78 -8.49 8.94
N THR A 123 16.93 -8.15 9.90
CA THR A 123 16.50 -9.09 10.95
C THR A 123 15.71 -10.25 10.34
N VAL A 124 14.73 -9.94 9.48
CA VAL A 124 13.96 -10.97 8.76
C VAL A 124 14.86 -11.79 7.83
N GLN A 125 15.75 -11.14 7.10
CA GLN A 125 16.69 -11.80 6.19
C GLN A 125 17.61 -12.77 6.92
N LYS A 126 18.24 -12.35 8.03
CA LYS A 126 19.12 -13.20 8.83
C LYS A 126 18.37 -14.43 9.37
N ALA A 127 17.16 -14.24 9.89
CA ALA A 127 16.33 -15.33 10.37
C ALA A 127 15.94 -16.31 9.24
N ALA A 128 15.55 -15.79 8.08
CA ALA A 128 15.21 -16.63 6.92
C ALA A 128 16.44 -17.42 6.42
N GLN A 129 17.58 -16.75 6.26
CA GLN A 129 18.80 -17.36 5.73
C GLN A 129 19.46 -18.36 6.68
N ALA A 130 19.15 -18.31 7.98
CA ALA A 130 19.55 -19.34 8.94
C ALA A 130 18.96 -20.72 8.60
N PHE A 131 17.77 -20.78 7.98
CA PHE A 131 17.18 -22.05 7.52
C PHE A 131 17.70 -22.47 6.15
N ASN A 132 17.92 -21.51 5.25
CA ASN A 132 18.43 -21.74 3.91
C ASN A 132 19.08 -20.46 3.37
N SER A 133 20.41 -20.50 3.20
CA SER A 133 21.22 -19.38 2.70
C SER A 133 20.87 -18.92 1.28
N GLY A 134 20.21 -19.77 0.48
CA GLY A 134 19.74 -19.45 -0.87
C GLY A 134 18.44 -18.64 -0.91
N LEU A 135 17.79 -18.39 0.25
CA LEU A 135 16.60 -17.54 0.31
C LEU A 135 16.96 -16.08 0.00
N LEU A 136 16.20 -15.52 -0.95
CA LEU A 136 16.25 -14.12 -1.33
C LEU A 136 15.19 -13.37 -0.55
N CYS A 137 15.62 -12.37 0.21
CA CYS A 137 14.75 -11.44 0.93
C CYS A 137 14.93 -10.04 0.34
N VAL A 138 13.84 -9.32 0.12
CA VAL A 138 13.88 -7.97 -0.46
C VAL A 138 12.84 -7.09 0.22
N ALA A 139 13.28 -6.03 0.91
CA ALA A 139 12.36 -4.98 1.31
C ALA A 139 11.79 -4.25 0.09
N CYS A 140 10.47 -4.11 0.07
CA CYS A 140 9.65 -3.58 -0.99
C CYS A 140 9.02 -2.23 -0.54
N GLY A 141 7.82 -1.92 -1.00
CA GLY A 141 7.07 -0.76 -0.56
C GLY A 141 7.78 0.58 -0.74
N SER A 142 7.52 1.48 0.19
CA SER A 142 8.15 2.81 0.22
C SER A 142 9.67 2.74 0.36
N TYR A 143 10.19 1.69 1.01
CA TYR A 143 11.62 1.43 1.12
C TYR A 143 12.23 1.21 -0.27
N ARG A 144 11.72 0.28 -1.07
CA ARG A 144 12.29 0.04 -2.41
C ARG A 144 12.13 1.21 -3.37
N ARG A 145 11.12 2.08 -3.17
CA ARG A 145 10.95 3.34 -3.92
C ARG A 145 11.88 4.49 -3.47
N GLY A 146 12.81 4.23 -2.55
CA GLY A 146 13.82 5.22 -2.15
C GLY A 146 13.31 6.33 -1.22
N LYS A 147 12.18 6.12 -0.51
CA LYS A 147 11.71 7.09 0.48
C LYS A 147 12.63 7.15 1.70
N ALA A 148 12.78 8.36 2.25
CA ALA A 148 13.56 8.62 3.45
C ALA A 148 12.87 8.12 4.74
N THR A 149 11.55 7.98 4.71
CA THR A 149 10.77 7.38 5.79
C THR A 149 9.79 6.35 5.25
N CYS A 150 9.43 5.35 6.06
CA CYS A 150 8.54 4.24 5.73
C CYS A 150 7.38 4.18 6.74
N GLY A 151 6.18 3.75 6.32
CA GLY A 151 5.05 3.55 7.26
C GLY A 151 5.11 2.17 7.91
N ASP A 152 5.44 1.19 7.10
CA ASP A 152 5.61 -0.22 7.38
C ASP A 152 6.85 -0.75 6.63
N VAL A 153 7.23 -1.99 6.93
CA VAL A 153 8.25 -2.73 6.18
C VAL A 153 7.61 -3.91 5.48
N ASP A 154 7.77 -3.93 4.16
CA ASP A 154 7.25 -4.95 3.26
C ASP A 154 8.39 -5.90 2.85
N VAL A 155 8.50 -7.11 3.40
CA VAL A 155 9.57 -8.06 3.04
C VAL A 155 9.03 -9.15 2.12
N LEU A 156 9.52 -9.17 0.88
CA LEU A 156 9.25 -10.25 -0.08
C LEU A 156 10.35 -11.30 0.01
N ILE A 157 9.96 -12.57 0.12
CA ILE A 157 10.86 -13.70 0.23
C ILE A 157 10.57 -14.70 -0.90
N THR A 158 11.63 -15.20 -1.54
CA THR A 158 11.54 -16.27 -2.53
C THR A 158 12.81 -17.12 -2.53
N HIS A 159 12.85 -18.18 -3.35
CA HIS A 159 14.05 -18.97 -3.57
C HIS A 159 14.22 -19.29 -5.07
N PRO A 160 15.40 -19.06 -5.69
CA PRO A 160 15.62 -19.23 -7.14
C PRO A 160 15.32 -20.62 -7.71
N ASP A 161 15.44 -21.67 -6.89
CA ASP A 161 15.11 -23.06 -7.30
C ASP A 161 13.60 -23.32 -7.52
N GLY A 162 12.74 -22.36 -7.15
CA GLY A 162 11.29 -22.47 -7.26
C GLY A 162 10.63 -23.46 -6.29
N ARG A 163 11.37 -24.04 -5.33
CA ARG A 163 10.89 -25.10 -4.43
C ARG A 163 11.19 -24.82 -2.96
N SER A 164 12.38 -24.33 -2.63
CA SER A 164 12.84 -24.14 -1.24
C SER A 164 12.16 -23.02 -0.47
N HIS A 165 11.28 -22.24 -1.12
CA HIS A 165 10.39 -21.29 -0.44
C HIS A 165 9.26 -22.00 0.35
N ARG A 166 8.96 -23.26 0.04
CA ARG A 166 7.85 -24.00 0.66
C ARG A 166 8.15 -24.35 2.11
N GLY A 167 7.16 -24.17 2.99
CA GLY A 167 7.26 -24.55 4.40
C GLY A 167 8.29 -23.75 5.21
N ILE A 168 8.78 -22.63 4.70
CA ILE A 168 9.65 -21.71 5.48
C ILE A 168 8.83 -20.77 6.36
N PHE A 169 7.58 -20.49 5.98
CA PHE A 169 6.81 -19.39 6.53
C PHE A 169 6.54 -19.55 8.03
N SER A 170 5.98 -20.69 8.46
CA SER A 170 5.74 -20.97 9.88
C SER A 170 7.03 -20.96 10.70
N ARG A 171 8.08 -21.65 10.22
CA ARG A 171 9.40 -21.71 10.87
C ARG A 171 10.04 -20.32 11.04
N LEU A 172 9.92 -19.47 10.02
CA LEU A 172 10.41 -18.10 10.07
C LEU A 172 9.67 -17.28 11.13
N LEU A 173 8.34 -17.31 11.12
CA LEU A 173 7.54 -16.59 12.12
C LEU A 173 7.84 -17.09 13.53
N ASP A 174 7.96 -18.40 13.72
CA ASP A 174 8.28 -18.99 15.03
C ASP A 174 9.67 -18.56 15.52
N SER A 175 10.67 -18.54 14.64
CA SER A 175 12.00 -18.03 15.01
C SER A 175 11.98 -16.55 15.38
N LEU A 176 11.26 -15.72 14.63
CA LEU A 176 11.17 -14.29 14.93
C LEU A 176 10.37 -14.02 16.23
N ARG A 177 9.36 -14.84 16.54
CA ARG A 177 8.63 -14.81 17.82
C ARG A 177 9.53 -15.24 18.99
N GLN A 178 10.29 -16.32 18.84
CA GLN A 178 11.21 -16.80 19.88
C GLN A 178 12.30 -15.78 20.22
N GLN A 179 12.72 -14.98 19.25
CA GLN A 179 13.65 -13.86 19.46
C GLN A 179 12.99 -12.62 20.10
N GLY A 180 11.67 -12.64 20.32
CA GLY A 180 10.89 -11.51 20.82
C GLY A 180 10.76 -10.36 19.81
N PHE A 181 11.09 -10.59 18.53
CA PHE A 181 11.03 -9.58 17.50
C PHE A 181 9.59 -9.32 17.04
N LEU A 182 8.79 -10.38 16.84
CA LEU A 182 7.36 -10.27 16.58
C LEU A 182 6.60 -10.17 17.91
N THR A 183 5.76 -9.16 18.06
CA THR A 183 5.07 -8.85 19.32
C THR A 183 3.57 -9.10 19.26
N ASP A 184 2.94 -8.90 18.10
CA ASP A 184 1.52 -9.11 17.89
C ASP A 184 1.25 -9.52 16.43
N ASP A 185 0.24 -10.35 16.21
CA ASP A 185 -0.16 -10.82 14.88
C ASP A 185 -1.51 -10.23 14.48
N LEU A 186 -1.57 -9.57 13.32
CA LEU A 186 -2.82 -9.07 12.76
C LEU A 186 -3.44 -10.11 11.82
N VAL A 187 -2.61 -10.68 10.95
CA VAL A 187 -2.94 -11.80 10.07
C VAL A 187 -1.77 -12.77 10.11
N SER A 188 -1.90 -13.86 10.89
CA SER A 188 -0.81 -14.81 11.10
C SER A 188 -0.55 -15.69 9.88
N GLN A 189 -1.57 -16.00 9.08
CA GLN A 189 -1.42 -16.78 7.85
C GLN A 189 -2.66 -16.59 6.95
N GLU A 190 -2.48 -15.86 5.86
CA GLU A 190 -3.39 -15.89 4.72
C GLU A 190 -2.71 -16.62 3.56
N GLU A 191 -3.36 -17.66 3.05
CA GLU A 191 -2.93 -18.39 1.86
C GLU A 191 -3.75 -17.94 0.66
N ASN A 192 -3.07 -17.44 -0.37
CA ASN A 192 -3.69 -17.10 -1.64
C ASN A 192 -2.91 -17.81 -2.76
N GLY A 193 -3.39 -18.99 -3.16
CA GLY A 193 -2.66 -19.86 -4.08
C GLY A 193 -1.37 -20.37 -3.44
N GLN A 194 -0.22 -20.06 -4.05
CA GLN A 194 1.12 -20.42 -3.53
C GLN A 194 1.75 -19.30 -2.68
N GLN A 195 1.08 -18.16 -2.57
CA GLN A 195 1.55 -17.03 -1.77
C GLN A 195 1.08 -17.19 -0.31
N GLN A 196 2.01 -17.02 0.62
CA GLN A 196 1.72 -16.94 2.06
C GLN A 196 2.02 -15.53 2.54
N LYS A 197 1.09 -14.95 3.31
CA LYS A 197 1.18 -13.57 3.79
C LYS A 197 1.02 -13.50 5.30
N TYR A 198 1.93 -12.76 5.92
CA TYR A 198 1.92 -12.38 7.33
C TYR A 198 1.75 -10.88 7.41
N LEU A 199 0.80 -10.43 8.23
CA LEU A 199 0.69 -9.03 8.64
C LEU A 199 0.86 -9.01 10.15
N GLY A 200 1.90 -8.36 10.67
CA GLY A 200 2.06 -8.26 12.11
C GLY A 200 2.81 -7.04 12.61
N VAL A 201 3.24 -7.14 13.85
CA VAL A 201 3.86 -6.07 14.60
C VAL A 201 5.21 -6.57 15.08
N CYS A 202 6.24 -5.80 14.80
CA CYS A 202 7.60 -6.09 15.23
C CYS A 202 8.16 -4.93 16.05
N ARG A 203 9.23 -5.21 16.80
CA ARG A 203 10.02 -4.19 17.47
C ARG A 203 11.47 -4.63 17.52
N LEU A 204 12.38 -3.74 17.11
CA LEU A 204 13.81 -3.99 17.25
C LEU A 204 14.20 -4.10 18.74
N PRO A 205 15.23 -4.90 19.07
CA PRO A 205 15.67 -5.06 20.45
C PRO A 205 16.36 -3.79 20.97
N GLY A 206 16.25 -3.56 22.28
CA GLY A 206 16.86 -2.42 22.98
C GLY A 206 15.88 -1.28 23.29
N PRO A 207 16.33 -0.29 24.09
CA PRO A 207 15.49 0.83 24.49
C PRO A 207 15.27 1.82 23.33
N GLY A 208 14.13 2.50 23.33
CA GLY A 208 13.83 3.59 22.38
C GLY A 208 13.18 3.17 21.06
N TRP A 209 13.07 1.87 20.78
CA TRP A 209 12.35 1.38 19.61
C TRP A 209 10.85 1.34 19.83
N ARG A 210 10.10 1.73 18.80
CA ARG A 210 8.64 1.68 18.77
C ARG A 210 8.16 0.42 18.06
N HIS A 211 6.91 0.05 18.26
CA HIS A 211 6.32 -1.04 17.49
C HIS A 211 6.10 -0.61 16.05
N ARG A 212 6.51 -1.43 15.10
CA ARG A 212 6.41 -1.18 13.67
C ARG A 212 5.60 -2.26 12.99
N ARG A 213 4.86 -1.84 11.96
CA ARG A 213 4.16 -2.77 11.07
C ARG A 213 5.16 -3.48 10.17
N LEU A 214 5.00 -4.80 10.08
CA LEU A 214 5.82 -5.67 9.25
C LEU A 214 4.92 -6.64 8.47
N ASP A 215 5.10 -6.62 7.16
CA ASP A 215 4.41 -7.50 6.23
C ASP A 215 5.41 -8.41 5.55
N ILE A 216 5.24 -9.72 5.72
CA ILE A 216 6.11 -10.72 5.09
C ILE A 216 5.29 -11.50 4.08
N ILE A 217 5.79 -11.57 2.85
CA ILE A 217 5.19 -12.36 1.78
C ILE A 217 6.21 -13.37 1.27
N VAL A 218 5.83 -14.65 1.23
CA VAL A 218 6.63 -15.70 0.58
C VAL A 218 5.95 -16.10 -0.72
N VAL A 219 6.70 -16.13 -1.83
CA VAL A 219 6.21 -16.50 -3.16
C VAL A 219 7.10 -17.51 -3.88
N PRO A 220 6.54 -18.34 -4.77
CA PRO A 220 7.35 -19.12 -5.71
C PRO A 220 8.11 -18.20 -6.68
N TYR A 221 9.28 -18.65 -7.13
CA TYR A 221 10.16 -17.85 -7.99
C TYR A 221 9.51 -17.43 -9.32
N SER A 222 8.60 -18.26 -9.83
CA SER A 222 7.83 -17.95 -11.05
C SER A 222 6.92 -16.73 -10.92
N GLU A 223 6.52 -16.37 -9.69
CA GLU A 223 5.66 -15.21 -9.40
C GLU A 223 6.49 -14.00 -8.93
N PHE A 224 7.80 -14.18 -8.69
CA PHE A 224 8.65 -13.20 -8.01
C PHE A 224 8.62 -11.82 -8.68
N ALA A 225 8.69 -11.73 -10.01
CA ALA A 225 8.67 -10.43 -10.70
C ALA A 225 7.35 -9.68 -10.52
N CYS A 226 6.21 -10.38 -10.60
CA CYS A 226 4.89 -9.79 -10.44
C CYS A 226 4.63 -9.41 -8.97
N ALA A 227 5.08 -10.25 -8.04
CA ALA A 227 5.01 -9.99 -6.60
C ALA A 227 5.89 -8.79 -6.22
N LEU A 228 7.12 -8.73 -6.75
CA LEU A 228 8.04 -7.62 -6.52
C LEU A 228 7.47 -6.31 -7.07
N LEU A 229 6.91 -6.31 -8.27
CA LEU A 229 6.26 -5.15 -8.86
C LEU A 229 5.07 -4.68 -8.01
N TYR A 230 4.21 -5.62 -7.60
CA TYR A 230 3.05 -5.35 -6.75
C TYR A 230 3.47 -4.76 -5.40
N PHE A 231 4.39 -5.41 -4.70
CA PHE A 231 4.76 -5.04 -3.34
C PHE A 231 5.64 -3.80 -3.31
N THR A 232 6.35 -3.47 -4.39
CA THR A 232 7.04 -2.18 -4.55
C THR A 232 6.06 -1.01 -4.68
N GLY A 233 4.94 -1.19 -5.38
CA GLY A 233 3.94 -0.14 -5.59
C GLY A 233 4.44 1.07 -6.41
N SER A 234 3.87 2.27 -6.25
CA SER A 234 2.80 2.64 -5.29
C SER A 234 1.45 1.96 -5.58
N ALA A 235 0.50 2.06 -4.64
CA ALA A 235 -0.87 1.56 -4.85
C ALA A 235 -1.54 2.17 -6.09
N HIS A 236 -1.34 3.47 -6.33
CA HIS A 236 -1.83 4.14 -7.54
C HIS A 236 -1.11 3.66 -8.80
N PHE A 237 0.22 3.51 -8.76
CA PHE A 237 0.98 2.95 -9.87
C PHE A 237 0.48 1.55 -10.26
N ASN A 238 0.29 0.66 -9.28
CA ASN A 238 -0.26 -0.67 -9.51
C ASN A 238 -1.67 -0.63 -10.12
N ARG A 239 -2.55 0.23 -9.60
CA ARG A 239 -3.91 0.40 -10.16
C ARG A 239 -3.86 0.85 -11.62
N SER A 240 -2.99 1.79 -11.96
CA SER A 240 -2.81 2.28 -13.33
C SER A 240 -2.24 1.20 -14.25
N MET A 241 -1.23 0.46 -13.81
CA MET A 241 -0.66 -0.68 -14.56
C MET A 241 -1.71 -1.76 -14.82
N ARG A 242 -2.51 -2.11 -13.81
CA ARG A 242 -3.61 -3.07 -13.93
C ARG A 242 -4.71 -2.57 -14.88
N ALA A 243 -5.04 -1.28 -14.83
CA ALA A 243 -5.99 -0.66 -15.74
C ALA A 243 -5.49 -0.71 -17.20
N LEU A 244 -4.21 -0.41 -17.45
CA LEU A 244 -3.60 -0.55 -18.77
C LEU A 244 -3.60 -2.00 -19.26
N ALA A 245 -3.25 -2.96 -18.40
CA ALA A 245 -3.33 -4.37 -18.75
C ALA A 245 -4.75 -4.75 -19.20
N LYS A 246 -5.77 -4.26 -18.48
CA LYS A 246 -7.18 -4.49 -18.83
C LYS A 246 -7.54 -3.97 -20.22
N THR A 247 -7.06 -2.79 -20.64
CA THR A 247 -7.35 -2.25 -21.99
C THR A 247 -6.67 -3.06 -23.10
N LYS A 248 -5.64 -3.83 -22.76
CA LYS A 248 -4.91 -4.72 -23.69
C LYS A 248 -5.43 -6.16 -23.69
N GLY A 249 -6.60 -6.43 -23.10
CA GLY A 249 -7.12 -7.80 -22.97
C GLY A 249 -6.29 -8.68 -22.03
N MET A 250 -5.48 -8.07 -21.17
CA MET A 250 -4.61 -8.72 -20.20
C MET A 250 -5.16 -8.56 -18.76
N SER A 251 -4.52 -9.24 -17.82
CA SER A 251 -4.76 -9.06 -16.39
C SER A 251 -3.43 -9.17 -15.65
N LEU A 252 -3.09 -8.13 -14.89
CA LEU A 252 -1.93 -8.11 -14.00
C LEU A 252 -2.42 -8.30 -12.56
N SER A 253 -1.83 -9.24 -11.84
CA SER A 253 -1.96 -9.40 -10.39
C SER A 253 -0.57 -9.53 -9.76
N GLU A 254 -0.54 -9.64 -8.44
CA GLU A 254 0.65 -10.01 -7.66
C GLU A 254 1.23 -11.37 -8.06
N HIS A 255 0.38 -12.30 -8.53
CA HIS A 255 0.82 -13.63 -8.95
C HIS A 255 1.41 -13.63 -10.36
N ALA A 256 0.75 -12.97 -11.31
CA ALA A 256 1.11 -13.13 -12.72
C ALA A 256 0.57 -12.00 -13.62
N LEU A 257 1.20 -11.88 -14.79
CA LEU A 257 0.61 -11.25 -15.96
C LEU A 257 -0.03 -12.32 -16.85
N SER A 258 -1.31 -12.17 -17.17
CA SER A 258 -2.07 -13.08 -18.05
C SER A 258 -2.56 -12.36 -19.30
N THR A 259 -2.60 -13.06 -20.44
CA THR A 259 -3.15 -12.60 -21.72
C THR A 259 -4.40 -13.38 -22.12
N ALA A 260 -5.08 -12.93 -23.19
CA ALA A 260 -6.32 -13.53 -23.69
C ALA A 260 -7.38 -13.68 -22.59
N VAL A 261 -7.47 -12.67 -21.71
CA VAL A 261 -8.38 -12.67 -20.58
C VAL A 261 -9.78 -12.30 -21.08
N VAL A 262 -10.71 -13.24 -20.99
CA VAL A 262 -12.11 -13.02 -21.38
C VAL A 262 -12.83 -12.23 -20.28
N ARG A 263 -13.53 -11.16 -20.68
CA ARG A 263 -14.29 -10.31 -19.78
C ARG A 263 -15.71 -10.10 -20.31
N ASN A 264 -16.67 -9.93 -19.41
CA ASN A 264 -18.02 -9.51 -19.80
C ASN A 264 -18.08 -8.01 -20.13
N THR A 265 -19.25 -7.52 -20.53
CA THR A 265 -19.50 -6.10 -20.87
C THR A 265 -19.24 -5.13 -19.72
N HIS A 266 -19.34 -5.60 -18.47
CA HIS A 266 -19.01 -4.82 -17.26
C HIS A 266 -17.50 -4.87 -16.93
N GLY A 267 -16.70 -5.56 -17.74
CA GLY A 267 -15.26 -5.70 -17.56
C GLY A 267 -14.85 -6.65 -16.42
N CYS A 268 -15.78 -7.45 -15.89
CA CYS A 268 -15.49 -8.50 -14.93
C CYS A 268 -14.83 -9.69 -15.64
N LYS A 269 -13.83 -10.30 -14.99
CA LYS A 269 -13.08 -11.44 -15.55
C LYS A 269 -13.97 -12.68 -15.56
N MET A 270 -14.19 -13.26 -16.74
CA MET A 270 -14.98 -14.49 -16.94
C MET A 270 -14.08 -15.68 -17.26
N GLY A 271 -12.95 -15.45 -17.96
CA GLY A 271 -11.97 -16.48 -18.30
C GLY A 271 -10.58 -16.15 -17.73
N PRO A 272 -9.83 -17.14 -17.23
CA PRO A 272 -8.51 -16.92 -16.63
C PRO A 272 -7.48 -16.35 -17.61
N GLY A 273 -7.62 -16.68 -18.90
CA GLY A 273 -6.60 -16.43 -19.92
C GLY A 273 -5.41 -17.37 -19.76
N ARG A 274 -4.28 -17.01 -20.36
CA ARG A 274 -3.00 -17.74 -20.24
C ARG A 274 -1.96 -16.88 -19.52
N VAL A 275 -1.28 -17.46 -18.53
CA VAL A 275 -0.15 -16.81 -17.85
C VAL A 275 1.04 -16.64 -18.80
N LEU A 276 1.65 -15.46 -18.78
CA LEU A 276 2.85 -15.14 -19.54
C LEU A 276 4.10 -15.30 -18.65
N PRO A 277 5.22 -15.82 -19.19
CA PRO A 277 6.47 -15.89 -18.46
C PRO A 277 7.02 -14.48 -18.21
N THR A 278 7.29 -14.15 -16.94
CA THR A 278 7.81 -12.85 -16.49
C THR A 278 8.95 -13.05 -15.49
N PRO A 279 10.14 -13.46 -15.94
CA PRO A 279 11.26 -13.75 -15.03
C PRO A 279 11.82 -12.50 -14.34
N ALA A 280 11.69 -11.32 -14.94
CA ALA A 280 12.10 -10.05 -14.35
C ALA A 280 11.00 -8.98 -14.42
N GLU A 281 11.05 -7.97 -13.55
CA GLU A 281 10.11 -6.84 -13.60
C GLU A 281 10.08 -6.19 -14.99
N LYS A 282 11.23 -6.06 -15.65
CA LYS A 282 11.37 -5.49 -17.01
C LYS A 282 10.51 -6.22 -18.04
N ASP A 283 10.31 -7.52 -17.91
CA ASP A 283 9.43 -8.29 -18.82
C ASP A 283 7.97 -7.88 -18.69
N VAL A 284 7.51 -7.57 -17.47
CA VAL A 284 6.14 -7.09 -17.25
C VAL A 284 5.90 -5.77 -17.99
N PHE A 285 6.84 -4.83 -17.92
CA PHE A 285 6.76 -3.56 -18.65
C PHE A 285 6.80 -3.78 -20.17
N ARG A 286 7.73 -4.61 -20.66
CA ARG A 286 7.87 -4.93 -22.08
C ARG A 286 6.59 -5.55 -22.64
N LEU A 287 6.00 -6.53 -21.96
CA LEU A 287 4.76 -7.20 -22.39
C LEU A 287 3.54 -6.26 -22.38
N LEU A 288 3.54 -5.25 -21.50
CA LEU A 288 2.53 -4.19 -21.50
C LEU A 288 2.82 -3.08 -22.53
N GLY A 289 3.97 -3.11 -23.22
CA GLY A 289 4.39 -2.08 -24.16
C GLY A 289 4.69 -0.75 -23.48
N LEU A 290 5.30 -0.79 -22.30
CA LEU A 290 5.74 0.38 -21.53
C LEU A 290 7.26 0.44 -21.46
N PRO A 291 7.86 1.65 -21.45
CA PRO A 291 9.24 1.80 -21.01
C PRO A 291 9.37 1.38 -19.55
N TYR A 292 10.47 0.75 -19.19
CA TYR A 292 10.76 0.39 -17.80
C TYR A 292 10.89 1.66 -16.95
N ARG A 293 10.42 1.58 -15.71
CA ARG A 293 10.55 2.65 -14.72
C ARG A 293 11.17 2.07 -13.46
N GLU A 294 12.23 2.71 -13.00
CA GLU A 294 12.90 2.35 -11.76
C GLU A 294 11.95 2.53 -10.57
N PRO A 295 12.12 1.79 -9.45
CA PRO A 295 11.23 1.90 -8.30
C PRO A 295 10.98 3.32 -7.80
N ALA A 296 12.00 4.19 -7.80
CA ALA A 296 11.88 5.59 -7.38
C ALA A 296 10.94 6.42 -8.26
N GLU A 297 10.74 6.03 -9.51
CA GLU A 297 9.85 6.71 -10.44
C GLU A 297 8.39 6.25 -10.28
N ARG A 298 8.14 5.16 -9.54
CA ARG A 298 6.80 4.57 -9.35
C ARG A 298 6.01 5.18 -8.21
N ASP A 299 6.49 6.29 -7.65
CA ASP A 299 5.82 7.01 -6.57
C ASP A 299 4.79 7.99 -7.12
N TRP A 300 3.60 7.45 -7.41
CA TRP A 300 2.44 8.17 -7.92
C TRP A 300 1.32 8.28 -6.89
#